data_AF-A0A069D8B7-F1
#
_entry.id   AF-A0A069D8B7-F1
#
_cell.length_a   1.000
_cell.length_b   1.000
_cell.length_c   1.000
_cell.angle_alpha   90.00
_cell.angle_beta   90.00
_cell.angle_gamma   90.00
#
_symmetry.space_group_name_H-M   'P 1'
#
loop_
_entity.id
_entity.type
_entity.pdbx_description
1 polymer ?
#
loop_
_entity_poly.entity_id
_entity_poly.type
_entity_poly.pdbx_seq_one_letter_code
_entity_poly.pdbx_strand_id
1 'polypeptide(L)'
;MNKAAKILTSLLILSVLMACNKDDPSDPIKVPSDRYSDSEGRGVKTIFPNSEYANIITVDTVNPEGTIRARSSTALGELVVIASGQEEEGHLNTPSTAGVEGDYTFQGNYKLINKINGKDQVVTELKELSFIQTSKESISFEKVNFEEADVYFLTPQYTGGHGLSAYAFVVNKDNGEAAPLKFVNHGATTDTLNYAMEHFPFNKNGYLIVTPGTSAGTSEAKAETVQYRLDVVNQYFIAD
;
A
#
# COMPACT_ATOMS: atom_id res chain seq x y z
N MET A 1 34.30 -9.39 -53.31
CA MET A 1 35.63 -9.69 -53.90
C MET A 1 36.71 -9.39 -52.88
N ASN A 2 37.80 -10.16 -52.90
CA ASN A 2 38.80 -10.21 -51.82
C ASN A 2 39.68 -8.95 -51.70
N LYS A 3 40.16 -8.69 -50.49
CA LYS A 3 41.61 -8.70 -50.21
C LYS A 3 41.90 -8.93 -48.72
N ALA A 4 42.82 -9.85 -48.44
CA ALA A 4 43.27 -10.23 -47.11
C ALA A 4 44.80 -10.31 -47.08
N ALA A 5 45.41 -9.86 -45.99
CA ALA A 5 46.76 -10.16 -45.50
C ALA A 5 46.78 -9.66 -44.02
N LYS A 6 47.11 -10.40 -42.96
CA LYS A 6 48.24 -11.33 -42.65
C LYS A 6 49.61 -10.67 -42.69
N ILE A 7 50.58 -10.91 -41.79
CA ILE A 7 50.73 -11.59 -40.47
C ILE A 7 52.09 -11.07 -39.91
N LEU A 8 52.27 -10.93 -38.58
CA LEU A 8 53.48 -11.24 -37.78
C LEU A 8 53.15 -10.81 -36.33
N THR A 9 52.95 -11.67 -35.33
CA THR A 9 53.78 -12.76 -34.77
C THR A 9 55.12 -12.28 -34.22
N SER A 10 55.21 -12.20 -32.89
CA SER A 10 56.43 -12.54 -32.15
C SER A 10 56.04 -13.20 -30.83
N LEU A 11 56.82 -14.20 -30.42
CA LEU A 11 56.46 -15.22 -29.44
C LEU A 11 57.76 -15.70 -28.76
N LEU A 12 57.94 -15.44 -27.46
CA LEU A 12 58.93 -16.11 -26.61
C LEU A 12 58.38 -16.00 -25.15
N ILE A 13 57.88 -17.03 -24.44
CA ILE A 13 58.21 -18.45 -24.24
C ILE A 13 59.16 -18.69 -23.04
N LEU A 14 58.63 -19.38 -22.01
CA LEU A 14 59.31 -20.21 -20.98
C LEU A 14 60.34 -19.50 -20.03
N SER A 15 60.61 -19.90 -18.77
CA SER A 15 60.02 -20.85 -17.77
C SER A 15 60.93 -20.84 -16.50
N VAL A 16 60.85 -21.69 -15.44
CA VAL A 16 60.13 -22.94 -15.11
C VAL A 16 60.05 -23.12 -13.55
N LEU A 17 59.31 -24.16 -13.10
CA LEU A 17 59.53 -25.02 -11.90
C LEU A 17 59.16 -24.45 -10.50
N MET A 18 58.62 -25.24 -9.54
CA MET A 18 57.80 -26.48 -9.57
C MET A 18 57.29 -26.82 -8.15
N ALA A 19 56.44 -27.85 -8.05
CA ALA A 19 56.11 -28.65 -6.85
C ALA A 19 55.19 -28.01 -5.77
N CYS A 20 54.28 -28.74 -5.10
CA CYS A 20 53.74 -30.09 -5.32
C CYS A 20 52.38 -30.29 -4.61
N ASN A 21 51.58 -31.24 -5.12
CA ASN A 21 50.27 -31.74 -4.67
C ASN A 21 49.89 -31.65 -3.17
N LYS A 22 48.59 -31.41 -2.91
CA LYS A 22 47.62 -32.48 -2.56
C LYS A 22 46.16 -32.02 -2.67
N ASP A 23 45.29 -32.94 -3.09
CA ASP A 23 43.85 -32.74 -3.23
C ASP A 23 43.11 -32.90 -1.89
N ASP A 24 42.07 -32.08 -1.67
CA ASP A 24 40.73 -32.54 -1.25
C ASP A 24 39.70 -31.41 -1.50
N PRO A 25 38.42 -31.70 -1.81
CA PRO A 25 37.45 -30.68 -2.21
C PRO A 25 36.64 -30.16 -1.02
N SER A 26 36.51 -28.83 -0.89
CA SER A 26 35.51 -28.20 -0.04
C SER A 26 34.76 -27.09 -0.78
N ASP A 27 33.44 -27.12 -0.63
CA ASP A 27 32.47 -26.24 -1.29
C ASP A 27 32.67 -24.74 -0.95
N PRO A 28 32.10 -23.82 -1.76
CA PRO A 28 32.40 -22.40 -1.67
C PRO A 28 31.99 -21.76 -0.34
N ILE A 29 32.77 -20.76 0.05
CA ILE A 29 32.62 -19.94 1.25
C ILE A 29 31.19 -19.37 1.33
N LYS A 30 30.38 -19.91 2.24
CA LYS A 30 29.17 -19.24 2.72
C LYS A 30 29.60 -18.01 3.53
N VAL A 31 29.28 -16.83 3.03
CA VAL A 31 29.34 -15.59 3.83
C VAL A 31 28.27 -15.69 4.93
N PRO A 32 28.62 -15.62 6.23
CA PRO A 32 27.63 -15.67 7.30
C PRO A 32 26.77 -14.41 7.29
N SER A 33 25.45 -14.56 7.09
CA SER A 33 24.48 -13.46 7.23
C SER A 33 24.02 -13.28 8.69
N ASP A 34 24.95 -13.40 9.64
CA ASP A 34 24.64 -13.35 11.07
C ASP A 34 24.86 -11.94 11.64
N ARG A 35 23.90 -11.06 11.37
CA ARG A 35 23.58 -9.89 12.21
C ARG A 35 22.08 -9.60 12.24
N TYR A 36 21.27 -10.62 12.53
CA TYR A 36 20.07 -10.36 13.31
C TYR A 36 20.51 -10.24 14.77
N SER A 37 20.54 -9.01 15.28
CA SER A 37 20.70 -8.77 16.71
C SER A 37 19.38 -9.14 17.38
N ASP A 38 19.27 -10.39 17.82
CA ASP A 38 18.13 -10.87 18.59
C ASP A 38 18.13 -10.15 19.95
N SER A 39 17.45 -9.01 20.03
CA SER A 39 17.27 -8.28 21.28
C SER A 39 16.19 -8.98 22.09
N GLU A 40 16.60 -9.91 22.95
CA GLU A 40 15.74 -10.54 23.96
C GLU A 40 15.08 -9.46 24.85
N GLY A 41 13.86 -9.05 24.48
CA GLY A 41 13.29 -7.80 24.94
C GLY A 41 11.76 -7.75 24.93
N ARG A 42 11.08 -8.83 25.35
CA ARG A 42 9.61 -8.86 25.62
C ARG A 42 8.70 -8.27 24.52
N GLY A 43 9.11 -8.32 23.25
CA GLY A 43 8.27 -7.91 22.12
C GLY A 43 7.18 -8.94 21.81
N VAL A 44 6.00 -8.46 21.39
CA VAL A 44 4.98 -9.34 20.81
C VAL A 44 5.45 -9.73 19.40
N LYS A 45 5.40 -11.03 19.07
CA LYS A 45 5.81 -11.49 17.75
C LYS A 45 4.71 -11.20 16.72
N THR A 46 5.08 -10.54 15.62
CA THR A 46 4.15 -10.24 14.53
C THR A 46 3.49 -11.49 13.92
N ILE A 47 2.19 -11.40 13.66
CA ILE A 47 1.38 -12.35 12.89
C ILE A 47 1.31 -11.99 11.39
N PHE A 48 1.84 -10.82 10.99
CA PHE A 48 1.94 -10.33 9.60
C PHE A 48 3.40 -10.15 9.15
N PRO A 49 4.25 -11.21 9.18
CA PRO A 49 5.70 -11.09 8.95
C PRO A 49 6.11 -10.65 7.53
N ASN A 50 5.17 -10.65 6.57
CA ASN A 50 5.38 -10.23 5.19
C ASN A 50 4.85 -8.81 4.90
N SER A 51 4.46 -8.06 5.92
CA SER A 51 4.02 -6.67 5.81
C SER A 51 5.08 -5.79 5.16
N GLU A 52 4.68 -4.84 4.32
CA GLU A 52 5.58 -3.85 3.72
C GLU A 52 6.27 -2.96 4.76
N TYR A 53 5.72 -2.90 5.99
CA TYR A 53 6.25 -2.15 7.12
C TYR A 53 6.90 -3.03 8.20
N ALA A 54 7.05 -4.34 7.99
CA ALA A 54 7.52 -5.29 9.00
C ALA A 54 8.90 -4.97 9.62
N ASN A 55 9.74 -4.21 8.92
CA ASN A 55 11.06 -3.78 9.38
C ASN A 55 11.07 -2.43 10.14
N ILE A 56 9.96 -1.66 10.10
CA ILE A 56 9.85 -0.35 10.74
C ILE A 56 8.76 -0.27 11.83
N ILE A 57 8.04 -1.37 12.08
CA ILE A 57 7.02 -1.47 13.14
C ILE A 57 7.56 -2.28 14.32
N THR A 58 7.35 -1.76 15.53
CA THR A 58 7.39 -2.54 16.77
C THR A 58 5.96 -2.87 17.16
N VAL A 59 5.63 -4.16 17.34
CA VAL A 59 4.30 -4.59 17.82
C VAL A 59 4.26 -4.49 19.35
N ASP A 60 3.33 -3.69 19.86
CA ASP A 60 3.13 -3.47 21.29
C ASP A 60 2.13 -4.46 21.89
N THR A 61 1.00 -4.67 21.19
CA THR A 61 -0.13 -5.50 21.64
C THR A 61 -0.87 -6.14 20.47
N VAL A 62 -1.66 -7.17 20.74
CA VAL A 62 -2.62 -7.74 19.78
C VAL A 62 -4.03 -7.56 20.32
N ASN A 63 -4.83 -6.77 19.61
CA ASN A 63 -6.22 -6.51 19.89
C ASN A 63 -7.11 -7.69 19.44
N PRO A 64 -8.24 -7.93 20.12
CA PRO A 64 -9.26 -8.89 19.67
C PRO A 64 -10.02 -8.38 18.43
N GLU A 65 -10.81 -9.25 17.82
CA GLU A 65 -11.75 -8.89 16.75
C GLU A 65 -12.73 -7.79 17.19
N GLY A 66 -13.09 -6.91 16.25
CA GLY A 66 -14.12 -5.88 16.44
C GLY A 66 -13.61 -4.46 16.70
N THR A 67 -12.29 -4.20 16.66
CA THR A 67 -11.76 -2.83 16.68
C THR A 67 -12.21 -2.03 15.46
N ILE A 68 -12.63 -0.78 15.65
CA ILE A 68 -13.09 0.10 14.56
C ILE A 68 -11.97 1.06 14.18
N ARG A 69 -11.54 1.02 12.91
CA ARG A 69 -10.47 1.88 12.39
C ARG A 69 -10.94 3.05 11.54
N ALA A 70 -12.11 2.94 10.91
CA ALA A 70 -12.73 4.07 10.22
C ALA A 70 -14.25 4.06 10.36
N ARG A 71 -14.87 5.24 10.37
CA ARG A 71 -16.33 5.39 10.34
C ARG A 71 -16.80 6.69 9.70
N SER A 72 -17.94 6.67 9.02
CA SER A 72 -18.62 7.88 8.55
C SER A 72 -20.12 7.68 8.38
N SER A 73 -20.90 8.70 8.72
CA SER A 73 -22.35 8.72 8.47
C SER A 73 -22.64 8.88 6.98
N THR A 74 -23.63 8.15 6.49
CA THR A 74 -24.23 8.34 5.16
C THR A 74 -25.61 8.97 5.30
N ALA A 75 -26.28 9.27 4.19
CA ALA A 75 -27.65 9.80 4.23
C ALA A 75 -28.68 8.84 4.87
N LEU A 76 -28.39 7.54 4.88
CA LEU A 76 -29.31 6.47 5.30
C LEU A 76 -28.69 5.51 6.34
N GLY A 77 -27.47 5.77 6.82
CA GLY A 77 -26.70 4.78 7.58
C GLY A 77 -25.32 5.21 8.06
N GLU A 78 -24.43 4.24 8.28
CA GLU A 78 -23.03 4.41 8.70
C GLU A 78 -22.14 3.43 7.89
N LEU A 79 -21.05 3.90 7.29
CA LEU A 79 -19.94 3.05 6.84
C LEU A 79 -18.95 2.85 7.98
N VAL A 80 -18.52 1.60 8.22
CA VAL A 80 -17.57 1.24 9.30
C VAL A 80 -16.53 0.25 8.82
N VAL A 81 -15.25 0.54 9.01
CA VAL A 81 -14.16 -0.43 8.89
C VAL A 81 -13.91 -1.05 10.26
N ILE A 82 -14.09 -2.37 10.35
CA ILE A 82 -13.98 -3.14 11.60
C ILE A 82 -13.04 -4.34 11.40
N ALA A 83 -12.16 -4.60 12.37
CA ALA A 83 -11.26 -5.74 12.34
C ALA A 83 -12.05 -7.06 12.34
N SER A 84 -11.60 -8.00 11.53
CA SER A 84 -12.19 -9.31 11.27
C SER A 84 -11.16 -10.39 11.60
N GLY A 85 -11.01 -10.66 12.89
CA GLY A 85 -9.92 -11.41 13.49
C GLY A 85 -9.04 -10.51 14.34
N GLN A 86 -7.87 -11.01 14.75
CA GLN A 86 -6.91 -10.23 15.52
C GLN A 86 -6.31 -9.07 14.71
N GLU A 87 -5.97 -7.99 15.43
CA GLU A 87 -5.33 -6.79 14.91
C GLU A 87 -4.06 -6.52 15.73
N GLU A 88 -2.93 -6.31 15.07
CA GLU A 88 -1.70 -5.89 15.72
C GLU A 88 -1.71 -4.39 15.92
N GLU A 89 -1.52 -3.96 17.16
CA GLU A 89 -1.31 -2.56 17.53
C GLU A 89 0.14 -2.36 17.91
N GLY A 90 0.76 -1.34 17.33
CA GLY A 90 2.18 -1.04 17.49
C GLY A 90 2.51 0.40 17.16
N HIS A 91 3.78 0.68 16.96
CA HIS A 91 4.28 2.00 16.57
C HIS A 91 5.43 1.92 15.56
N LEU A 92 5.62 3.00 14.79
CA LEU A 92 6.81 3.19 13.97
C LEU A 92 8.06 3.36 14.85
N ASN A 93 9.08 2.53 14.64
CA ASN A 93 10.33 2.52 15.40
C ASN A 93 11.39 3.49 14.85
N THR A 94 11.11 4.13 13.72
CA THR A 94 12.01 5.08 13.05
C THR A 94 11.21 5.98 12.10
N PRO A 95 11.65 7.23 11.82
CA PRO A 95 10.96 8.08 10.85
C PRO A 95 11.05 7.50 9.44
N SER A 96 9.97 7.58 8.67
CA SER A 96 9.88 7.00 7.33
C SER A 96 9.04 7.87 6.38
N THR A 97 8.83 7.41 5.15
CA THR A 97 7.87 8.02 4.23
C THR A 97 6.40 7.75 4.58
N ALA A 98 6.12 6.85 5.53
CA ALA A 98 4.77 6.48 5.94
C ALA A 98 4.32 7.14 7.26
N GLY A 99 5.24 7.78 8.00
CA GLY A 99 4.97 8.42 9.28
C GLY A 99 6.25 8.79 10.03
N VAL A 100 6.09 9.44 11.18
CA VAL A 100 7.17 9.78 12.12
C VAL A 100 7.37 8.65 13.15
N GLU A 101 8.55 8.62 13.78
CA GLU A 101 8.82 7.71 14.90
C GLU A 101 7.80 7.94 16.03
N GLY A 102 7.20 6.84 16.51
CA GLY A 102 6.14 6.86 17.52
C GLY A 102 4.71 6.96 17.00
N ASP A 103 4.48 7.15 15.68
CA ASP A 103 3.14 7.05 15.10
C ASP A 103 2.54 5.66 15.32
N TYR A 104 1.24 5.60 15.57
CA TYR A 104 0.52 4.36 15.81
C TYR A 104 0.30 3.58 14.52
N THR A 105 0.46 2.26 14.61
CA THR A 105 0.21 1.33 13.51
C THR A 105 -0.81 0.28 13.90
N PHE A 106 -1.75 0.00 13.01
CA PHE A 106 -2.78 -1.03 13.20
C PHE A 106 -2.85 -1.95 11.98
N GLN A 107 -2.35 -3.18 12.11
CA GLN A 107 -2.34 -4.15 11.01
C GLN A 107 -3.32 -5.30 11.26
N GLY A 108 -4.14 -5.61 10.28
CA GLY A 108 -5.19 -6.61 10.44
C GLY A 108 -5.88 -7.00 9.14
N ASN A 109 -6.78 -7.99 9.25
CA ASN A 109 -7.83 -8.18 8.25
C ASN A 109 -9.06 -7.41 8.72
N TYR A 110 -9.73 -6.70 7.82
CA TYR A 110 -10.91 -5.89 8.14
C TYR A 110 -12.08 -6.21 7.21
N LYS A 111 -13.28 -5.82 7.64
CA LYS A 111 -14.49 -5.74 6.82
C LYS A 111 -14.93 -4.29 6.75
N LEU A 112 -15.34 -3.85 5.57
CA LEU A 112 -16.21 -2.68 5.45
C LEU A 112 -17.65 -3.13 5.64
N ILE A 113 -18.33 -2.54 6.62
CA ILE A 113 -19.75 -2.73 6.90
C ILE A 113 -20.50 -1.47 6.50
N ASN A 114 -21.57 -1.62 5.72
CA ASN A 114 -22.61 -0.61 5.55
C ASN A 114 -23.76 -0.94 6.50
N LYS A 115 -24.06 -0.03 7.42
CA LYS A 115 -25.14 -0.20 8.39
C LYS A 115 -26.33 0.65 7.95
N ILE A 116 -27.39 -0.01 7.50
CA ILE A 116 -28.58 0.65 6.97
C ILE A 116 -29.85 0.05 7.58
N ASN A 117 -30.76 0.92 8.04
CA ASN A 117 -32.03 0.51 8.64
C ASN A 117 -31.89 -0.56 9.77
N GLY A 118 -30.81 -0.46 10.57
CA GLY A 118 -30.51 -1.42 11.65
C GLY A 118 -30.01 -2.79 11.19
N LYS A 119 -29.58 -2.92 9.92
CA LYS A 119 -28.95 -4.12 9.36
C LYS A 119 -27.51 -3.81 8.96
N ASP A 120 -26.62 -4.73 9.30
CA ASP A 120 -25.21 -4.69 8.91
C ASP A 120 -25.01 -5.51 7.62
N GLN A 121 -24.53 -4.86 6.57
CA GLN A 121 -24.17 -5.48 5.29
C GLN A 121 -22.65 -5.44 5.12
N VAL A 122 -22.01 -6.59 4.90
CA VAL A 122 -20.60 -6.63 4.48
C VAL A 122 -20.50 -6.14 3.04
N VAL A 123 -19.71 -5.08 2.82
CA VAL A 123 -19.47 -4.47 1.50
C VAL A 123 -18.25 -5.10 0.84
N THR A 124 -17.14 -5.24 1.59
CA THR A 124 -15.94 -5.97 1.15
C THR A 124 -15.09 -6.40 2.35
N GLU A 125 -14.20 -7.36 2.13
CA GLU A 125 -13.03 -7.61 2.98
C GLU A 125 -11.86 -6.71 2.53
N LEU A 126 -11.00 -6.32 3.48
CA LEU A 126 -9.75 -5.61 3.26
C LEU A 126 -8.65 -6.41 3.99
N LYS A 127 -7.79 -7.09 3.25
CA LYS A 127 -6.85 -8.09 3.80
C LYS A 127 -5.48 -7.49 4.08
N GLU A 128 -4.89 -7.90 5.21
CA GLU A 128 -3.54 -7.54 5.67
C GLU A 128 -3.25 -6.02 5.66
N LEU A 129 -4.30 -5.21 5.82
CA LEU A 129 -4.25 -3.75 5.70
C LEU A 129 -3.54 -3.14 6.91
N SER A 130 -2.68 -2.15 6.65
CA SER A 130 -2.00 -1.37 7.68
C SER A 130 -2.51 0.06 7.72
N PHE A 131 -3.05 0.47 8.85
CA PHE A 131 -3.27 1.88 9.18
C PHE A 131 -2.01 2.44 9.84
N ILE A 132 -1.60 3.65 9.48
CA ILE A 132 -0.51 4.39 10.12
C ILE A 132 -1.02 5.80 10.41
N GLN A 133 -1.08 6.18 11.69
CA GLN A 133 -1.87 7.31 12.18
C GLN A 133 -1.20 8.00 13.37
N THR A 134 -1.39 9.32 13.47
CA THR A 134 -0.87 10.15 14.57
C THR A 134 -1.64 9.99 15.89
N SER A 135 -2.76 9.24 15.89
CA SER A 135 -3.56 8.92 17.08
C SER A 135 -4.14 7.50 17.00
N LYS A 136 -4.70 7.02 18.12
CA LYS A 136 -5.42 5.73 18.17
C LYS A 136 -6.90 5.82 17.77
N GLU A 137 -7.39 7.01 17.44
CA GLU A 137 -8.80 7.23 17.12
C GLU A 137 -9.17 6.65 15.75
N SER A 138 -10.45 6.32 15.55
CA SER A 138 -10.94 5.88 14.24
C SER A 138 -11.01 7.05 13.27
N ILE A 139 -10.45 6.93 12.08
CA ILE A 139 -10.50 7.98 11.05
C ILE A 139 -11.89 8.12 10.44
N SER A 140 -12.15 9.26 9.79
CA SER A 140 -13.31 9.42 8.91
C SER A 140 -12.94 9.07 7.47
N PHE A 141 -13.95 8.73 6.67
CA PHE A 141 -13.80 8.65 5.22
C PHE A 141 -13.94 10.05 4.64
N GLU A 142 -13.12 10.39 3.65
CA GLU A 142 -13.30 11.62 2.89
C GLU A 142 -14.40 11.43 1.84
N LYS A 143 -15.30 12.41 1.70
CA LYS A 143 -16.52 12.24 0.90
C LYS A 143 -16.56 13.13 -0.35
N VAL A 144 -16.71 12.51 -1.51
CA VAL A 144 -16.96 13.19 -2.80
C VAL A 144 -18.41 12.92 -3.22
N ASN A 145 -19.18 13.99 -3.44
CA ASN A 145 -20.58 13.88 -3.86
C ASN A 145 -20.67 13.76 -5.39
N PHE A 146 -21.51 12.84 -5.89
CA PHE A 146 -21.96 12.76 -7.29
C PHE A 146 -23.48 12.99 -7.35
N GLU A 147 -24.09 12.98 -8.53
CA GLU A 147 -25.53 13.23 -8.68
C GLU A 147 -26.36 12.10 -8.02
N GLU A 148 -26.16 10.86 -8.47
CA GLU A 148 -26.94 9.68 -8.05
C GLU A 148 -26.34 8.95 -6.82
N ALA A 149 -25.11 9.29 -6.43
CA ALA A 149 -24.37 8.61 -5.36
C ALA A 149 -23.46 9.56 -4.58
N ASP A 150 -23.02 9.13 -3.40
CA ASP A 150 -21.83 9.67 -2.72
C ASP A 150 -20.72 8.63 -2.75
N VAL A 151 -19.47 9.08 -2.86
CA VAL A 151 -18.29 8.21 -2.82
C VAL A 151 -17.46 8.55 -1.59
N TYR A 152 -17.11 7.52 -0.82
CA TYR A 152 -16.36 7.60 0.42
C TYR A 152 -14.97 6.98 0.21
N PHE A 153 -13.93 7.75 0.49
CA PHE A 153 -12.54 7.35 0.35
C PHE A 153 -11.94 6.99 1.71
N LEU A 154 -11.37 5.79 1.81
CA LEU A 154 -10.62 5.32 2.95
C LEU A 154 -9.12 5.41 2.64
N THR A 155 -8.44 6.37 3.26
CA THR A 155 -6.97 6.49 3.19
C THR A 155 -6.37 5.99 4.51
N PRO A 156 -5.75 4.78 4.55
CA PRO A 156 -5.26 4.19 5.81
C PRO A 156 -4.06 4.90 6.44
N GLN A 157 -3.37 5.73 5.67
CA GLN A 157 -2.14 6.44 6.03
C GLN A 157 -2.35 7.95 5.80
N TYR A 158 -1.81 8.78 6.67
CA TYR A 158 -1.96 10.24 6.57
C TYR A 158 -0.83 10.91 5.77
N THR A 159 0.28 10.22 5.52
CA THR A 159 1.44 10.67 4.75
C THR A 159 1.99 9.55 3.88
N GLY A 160 2.68 9.89 2.79
CA GLY A 160 3.20 8.90 1.83
C GLY A 160 4.27 9.49 0.91
N GLY A 161 5.37 8.76 0.69
CA GLY A 161 6.52 9.23 -0.09
C GLY A 161 6.23 9.45 -1.59
N HIS A 162 5.15 8.86 -2.11
CA HIS A 162 4.69 8.97 -3.49
C HIS A 162 3.19 9.33 -3.57
N GLY A 163 2.75 10.19 -2.64
CA GLY A 163 1.33 10.44 -2.42
C GLY A 163 0.66 9.35 -1.58
N LEU A 164 -0.66 9.44 -1.46
CA LEU A 164 -1.51 8.59 -0.63
C LEU A 164 -2.29 7.59 -1.47
N SER A 165 -2.61 6.44 -0.90
CA SER A 165 -3.44 5.39 -1.52
C SER A 165 -4.78 5.29 -0.80
N ALA A 166 -5.88 5.52 -1.53
CA ALA A 166 -7.23 5.39 -1.01
C ALA A 166 -8.01 4.26 -1.68
N TYR A 167 -8.77 3.51 -0.89
CA TYR A 167 -9.88 2.68 -1.39
C TYR A 167 -11.12 3.57 -1.54
N ALA A 168 -11.99 3.31 -2.51
CA ALA A 168 -13.23 4.05 -2.68
C ALA A 168 -14.47 3.14 -2.57
N PHE A 169 -15.53 3.68 -2.00
CA PHE A 169 -16.80 2.99 -1.79
C PHE A 169 -17.93 3.89 -2.24
N VAL A 170 -18.72 3.45 -3.21
CA VAL A 170 -19.93 4.16 -3.64
C VAL A 170 -21.07 3.82 -2.67
N VAL A 171 -21.90 4.82 -2.36
CA VAL A 171 -23.16 4.68 -1.64
C VAL A 171 -24.25 5.33 -2.50
N ASN A 172 -25.20 4.53 -2.97
CA ASN A 172 -26.33 5.02 -3.75
C ASN A 172 -27.25 5.90 -2.87
N LYS A 173 -27.73 7.03 -3.40
CA LYS A 173 -28.52 8.00 -2.61
C LYS A 173 -29.97 7.61 -2.36
N ASP A 174 -30.56 6.83 -3.25
CA ASP A 174 -31.98 6.46 -3.19
C ASP A 174 -32.22 5.30 -2.20
N ASN A 175 -31.33 4.31 -2.20
CA ASN A 175 -31.49 3.09 -1.40
C ASN A 175 -30.41 2.89 -0.32
N GLY A 176 -29.30 3.64 -0.35
CA GLY A 176 -28.21 3.57 0.62
C GLY A 176 -27.37 2.29 0.54
N GLU A 177 -27.51 1.48 -0.51
CA GLU A 177 -26.64 0.35 -0.78
C GLU A 177 -25.22 0.83 -1.09
N ALA A 178 -24.23 0.05 -0.65
CA ALA A 178 -22.83 0.39 -0.79
C ALA A 178 -22.05 -0.72 -1.52
N ALA A 179 -21.08 -0.32 -2.35
CA ALA A 179 -20.21 -1.22 -3.10
C ALA A 179 -18.77 -0.68 -3.15
N PRO A 180 -17.73 -1.54 -3.20
CA PRO A 180 -16.36 -1.11 -3.46
C PRO A 180 -16.23 -0.67 -4.92
N LEU A 181 -15.51 0.43 -5.15
CA LEU A 181 -15.13 0.88 -6.49
C LEU A 181 -13.70 0.45 -6.80
N LYS A 182 -13.48 0.01 -8.04
CA LYS A 182 -12.14 -0.22 -8.61
C LYS A 182 -11.78 0.90 -9.58
N PHE A 183 -10.50 1.16 -9.78
CA PHE A 183 -10.00 2.19 -10.69
C PHE A 183 -9.44 1.54 -11.95
N VAL A 184 -9.90 2.00 -13.12
CA VAL A 184 -9.45 1.54 -14.43
C VAL A 184 -8.68 2.68 -15.11
N ASN A 185 -7.39 2.47 -15.40
CA ASN A 185 -6.54 3.43 -16.09
C ASN A 185 -5.59 2.70 -17.05
N HIS A 186 -5.52 3.14 -18.31
CA HIS A 186 -4.75 2.51 -19.39
C HIS A 186 -4.93 0.98 -19.50
N GLY A 187 -6.12 0.47 -19.17
CA GLY A 187 -6.45 -0.97 -19.19
C GLY A 187 -5.98 -1.77 -17.96
N ALA A 188 -5.25 -1.15 -17.02
CA ALA A 188 -5.00 -1.73 -15.71
C ALA A 188 -6.17 -1.44 -14.76
N THR A 189 -6.48 -2.40 -13.88
CA THR A 189 -7.51 -2.26 -12.85
C THR A 189 -6.86 -2.38 -11.47
N THR A 190 -7.08 -1.40 -10.59
CA THR A 190 -6.56 -1.37 -9.20
C THR A 190 -7.69 -1.22 -8.18
N ASP A 191 -7.47 -1.72 -6.97
CA ASP A 191 -8.41 -1.55 -5.83
C ASP A 191 -8.25 -0.20 -5.12
N THR A 192 -7.11 0.48 -5.35
CA THR A 192 -6.78 1.78 -4.77
C THR A 192 -6.50 2.83 -5.84
N LEU A 193 -6.74 4.09 -5.46
CA LEU A 193 -6.34 5.29 -6.18
C LEU A 193 -5.15 5.93 -5.48
N ASN A 194 -4.10 6.23 -6.23
CA ASN A 194 -3.01 7.08 -5.75
C ASN A 194 -3.29 8.56 -6.04
N TYR A 195 -3.09 9.44 -5.06
CA TYR A 195 -3.27 10.88 -5.19
C TYR A 195 -2.21 11.69 -4.42
N ALA A 196 -1.94 12.91 -4.86
CA ALA A 196 -1.00 13.84 -4.22
C ALA A 196 -1.51 14.30 -2.84
N MET A 197 -0.63 14.37 -1.84
CA MET A 197 -1.04 14.58 -0.42
C MET A 197 -1.85 15.86 -0.22
N GLU A 198 -1.43 16.96 -0.84
CA GLU A 198 -2.06 18.29 -0.72
C GLU A 198 -3.28 18.46 -1.64
N HIS A 199 -3.66 17.43 -2.41
CA HIS A 199 -4.65 17.51 -3.49
C HIS A 199 -5.62 16.33 -3.45
N PHE A 200 -6.46 16.28 -2.42
CA PHE A 200 -7.51 15.28 -2.30
C PHE A 200 -8.46 15.30 -3.53
N PRO A 201 -8.83 14.14 -4.10
CA PRO A 201 -9.74 14.03 -5.25
C PRO A 201 -11.08 14.73 -5.06
N PHE A 202 -11.58 15.39 -6.10
CA PHE A 202 -12.85 16.14 -6.02
C PHE A 202 -13.71 15.96 -7.27
N ASN A 203 -15.03 16.12 -7.12
CA ASN A 203 -15.94 16.12 -8.26
C ASN A 203 -15.89 17.46 -8.98
N LYS A 204 -15.72 17.43 -10.30
CA LYS A 204 -16.00 18.55 -11.20
C LYS A 204 -16.83 18.05 -12.38
N ASN A 205 -18.04 18.59 -12.52
CA ASN A 205 -18.95 18.28 -13.64
C ASN A 205 -19.24 16.76 -13.83
N GLY A 206 -19.32 15.99 -12.75
CA GLY A 206 -19.58 14.54 -12.80
C GLY A 206 -18.32 13.66 -12.91
N TYR A 207 -17.14 14.27 -13.02
CA TYR A 207 -15.85 13.58 -13.06
C TYR A 207 -15.12 13.68 -11.73
N LEU A 208 -14.48 12.60 -11.29
CA LEU A 208 -13.46 12.66 -10.24
C LEU A 208 -12.17 13.21 -10.84
N ILE A 209 -11.76 14.39 -10.40
CA ILE A 209 -10.49 15.01 -10.77
C ILE A 209 -9.44 14.57 -9.75
N VAL A 210 -8.34 13.98 -10.24
CA VAL A 210 -7.25 13.45 -9.41
C VAL A 210 -5.93 14.05 -9.85
N THR A 211 -5.22 14.71 -8.94
CA THR A 211 -3.78 14.95 -9.11
C THR A 211 -3.05 13.71 -8.58
N PRO A 212 -2.35 12.94 -9.43
CA PRO A 212 -1.66 11.74 -8.97
C PRO A 212 -0.46 12.08 -8.08
N GLY A 213 -0.11 11.17 -7.17
CA GLY A 213 1.08 11.30 -6.34
C GLY A 213 2.37 11.16 -7.16
N THR A 214 3.45 11.77 -6.70
CA THR A 214 4.70 11.82 -7.47
C THR A 214 5.65 10.67 -7.20
N SER A 215 6.02 9.96 -8.27
CA SER A 215 7.26 9.17 -8.31
C SER A 215 8.50 10.08 -8.40
N ALA A 216 9.67 9.51 -8.09
CA ALA A 216 10.94 10.24 -8.09
C ALA A 216 11.20 10.97 -9.43
N GLY A 217 11.46 12.28 -9.36
CA GLY A 217 11.81 13.12 -10.52
C GLY A 217 10.70 14.04 -11.03
N THR A 218 9.47 13.89 -10.55
CA THR A 218 8.33 14.76 -10.94
C THR A 218 7.82 15.52 -9.71
N SER A 219 7.39 16.77 -9.86
CA SER A 219 6.81 17.58 -8.78
C SER A 219 5.28 17.62 -8.89
N GLU A 220 4.54 17.56 -7.78
CA GLU A 220 3.07 17.49 -7.77
C GLU A 220 2.44 18.66 -8.55
N ALA A 221 3.00 19.87 -8.42
CA ALA A 221 2.61 21.07 -9.18
C ALA A 221 2.82 21.00 -10.71
N LYS A 222 3.33 19.88 -11.25
CA LYS A 222 3.49 19.60 -12.68
C LYS A 222 2.83 18.28 -13.10
N ALA A 223 2.19 17.56 -12.18
CA ALA A 223 1.46 16.34 -12.52
C ALA A 223 0.20 16.72 -13.30
N GLU A 224 -0.02 16.10 -14.45
CA GLU A 224 -1.28 16.27 -15.20
C GLU A 224 -2.41 15.56 -14.44
N THR A 225 -3.54 16.24 -14.28
CA THR A 225 -4.70 15.68 -13.58
C THR A 225 -5.38 14.61 -14.42
N VAL A 226 -5.63 13.43 -13.84
CA VAL A 226 -6.44 12.38 -14.45
C VAL A 226 -7.91 12.65 -14.12
N GLN A 227 -8.80 12.45 -15.11
CA GLN A 227 -10.25 12.55 -14.91
C GLN A 227 -10.84 11.16 -14.97
N TYR A 228 -11.60 10.77 -13.95
CA TYR A 228 -12.31 9.49 -13.93
C TYR A 228 -13.82 9.70 -14.00
N ARG A 229 -14.48 9.03 -14.94
CA ARG A 229 -15.94 8.88 -14.95
C ARG A 229 -16.34 7.80 -13.94
N LEU A 230 -17.37 8.09 -13.13
CA LEU A 230 -18.00 7.10 -12.26
C LEU A 230 -18.95 6.20 -13.06
N ASP A 231 -18.77 4.90 -12.98
CA ASP A 231 -19.69 3.86 -13.45
C ASP A 231 -20.17 3.06 -12.23
N VAL A 232 -21.32 3.47 -11.69
CA VAL A 232 -21.91 2.84 -10.48
C VAL A 232 -22.36 1.41 -10.76
N VAL A 233 -22.82 1.12 -11.99
CA VAL A 233 -23.38 -0.19 -12.37
C VAL A 233 -22.28 -1.25 -12.42
N ASN A 234 -21.14 -0.92 -13.03
CA ASN A 234 -20.00 -1.82 -13.12
C ASN A 234 -18.99 -1.65 -11.96
N GLN A 235 -19.27 -0.74 -11.02
CA GLN A 235 -18.46 -0.48 -9.82
C GLN A 235 -17.03 0.01 -10.15
N TYR A 236 -16.92 0.90 -11.13
CA TYR A 236 -15.64 1.44 -11.60
C TYR A 236 -15.57 2.97 -11.54
N PHE A 237 -14.37 3.47 -11.30
CA PHE A 237 -13.92 4.74 -11.85
C PHE A 237 -13.07 4.46 -13.09
N ILE A 238 -13.43 5.02 -14.24
CA ILE A 238 -12.74 4.78 -15.52
C ILE A 238 -12.07 6.08 -15.96
N ALA A 239 -10.74 6.06 -16.13
CA ALA A 239 -9.99 7.20 -16.66
C ALA A 239 -10.36 7.45 -18.14
N ASP A 240 -10.60 8.71 -18.48
CA ASP A 240 -10.84 9.21 -19.84
C ASP A 240 -9.56 9.85 -20.45
#